data_AF-A0A8C2IL10-F1
#
_entry.id   AF-A0A8C2IL10-F1
#
_cell.length_a   1.000
_cell.length_b   1.000
_cell.length_c   1.000
_cell.angle_alpha   90.00
_cell.angle_beta   90.00
_cell.angle_gamma   90.00
#
_symmetry.space_group_name_H-M   'P 1'
#
loop_
_entity.id
_entity.type
_entity.pdbx_description
1 polymer ?
#
loop_
_entity_poly.entity_id
_entity_poly.type
_entity_poly.pdbx_seq_one_letter_code
_entity_poly.pdbx_strand_id
1 'polypeptide(L)'
;MDEDQPKTLYVGNLSRDVTEALILQVFSQIGPCKNCKMIIDTAGNDPYCFVEFYENRHAAAALAAMNGRKILGKDMKVNWASMPGSQKKDTSSKYHFHVFVGDLSPEISTDDVRAAFAPFGKISLSLRSGR
;
A
#
# COMPACT_ATOMS: atom_id res chain seq x y z
N MET A 1 2.77 13.83 18.84
CA MET A 1 2.14 12.60 18.31
C MET A 1 2.61 12.50 16.88
N ASP A 2 3.81 11.96 16.66
CA ASP A 2 4.55 12.12 15.38
C ASP A 2 5.19 10.80 14.91
N GLU A 3 4.74 9.67 15.45
CA GLU A 3 5.43 8.37 15.36
C GLU A 3 5.01 7.49 14.15
N ASP A 4 4.08 7.93 13.28
CA ASP A 4 3.60 7.12 12.15
C ASP A 4 3.62 7.87 10.80
N GLN A 5 4.61 8.72 10.57
CA GLN A 5 4.79 9.31 9.24
C GLN A 5 5.72 8.45 8.37
N PRO A 6 5.30 8.08 7.15
CA PRO A 6 6.12 7.24 6.28
C PRO A 6 7.41 7.97 5.89
N LYS A 7 8.56 7.35 6.16
CA LYS A 7 9.89 7.89 5.84
C LYS A 7 10.52 7.20 4.64
N THR A 8 9.86 6.18 4.10
CA THR A 8 10.38 5.31 3.06
C THR A 8 9.58 5.52 1.77
N LEU A 9 10.31 5.66 0.67
CA LEU A 9 9.78 5.83 -0.67
C LEU A 9 10.08 4.61 -1.51
N TYR A 10 9.10 4.18 -2.30
CA TYR A 10 9.27 3.27 -3.41
C TYR A 10 9.62 4.09 -4.66
N VAL A 11 10.65 3.67 -5.36
CA VAL A 11 11.17 4.31 -6.57
C VAL A 11 11.22 3.26 -7.68
N GLY A 12 10.29 3.30 -8.62
CA GLY A 12 10.15 2.31 -9.69
C GLY A 12 10.27 2.89 -11.09
N ASN A 13 10.12 2.00 -12.09
CA ASN A 13 10.29 2.31 -13.52
C ASN A 13 11.69 2.88 -13.83
N LEU A 14 12.73 2.33 -13.17
CA LEU A 14 14.11 2.74 -13.38
C LEU A 14 14.71 2.04 -14.60
N SER A 15 15.71 2.66 -15.25
CA SER A 15 16.51 1.94 -16.25
C SER A 15 17.39 0.90 -15.59
N ARG A 16 17.80 -0.14 -16.33
CA ARG A 16 18.76 -1.15 -15.86
C ARG A 16 20.16 -0.59 -15.63
N ASP A 17 20.47 0.53 -16.27
CA ASP A 17 21.71 1.28 -16.08
C ASP A 17 21.71 2.16 -14.82
N VAL A 18 20.54 2.33 -14.18
CA VAL A 18 20.46 3.05 -12.90
C VAL A 18 21.13 2.21 -11.84
N THR A 19 21.96 2.86 -11.01
CA THR A 19 22.61 2.22 -9.87
C THR A 19 22.06 2.77 -8.56
N GLU A 20 22.22 2.01 -7.49
CA GLU A 20 21.86 2.44 -6.14
C GLU A 20 22.56 3.75 -5.76
N ALA A 21 23.86 3.87 -6.08
CA ALA A 21 24.65 5.06 -5.83
C ALA A 21 24.09 6.30 -6.54
N LEU A 22 23.61 6.15 -7.77
CA LEU A 22 22.98 7.24 -8.52
C LEU A 22 21.68 7.69 -7.84
N ILE A 23 20.82 6.75 -7.44
CA ILE A 23 19.58 7.07 -6.71
C ILE A 23 19.92 7.79 -5.39
N LEU A 24 20.88 7.27 -4.63
CA LEU A 24 21.30 7.85 -3.35
C LEU A 24 21.82 9.28 -3.53
N GLN A 25 22.65 9.52 -4.54
CA GLN A 25 23.17 10.85 -4.87
C GLN A 25 22.05 11.82 -5.25
N VAL A 26 21.08 11.37 -6.04
CA VAL A 26 19.96 12.20 -6.50
C VAL A 26 19.03 12.55 -5.33
N PHE A 27 18.65 11.57 -4.52
CA PHE A 27 17.75 11.78 -3.38
C PHE A 27 18.43 12.52 -2.22
N SER A 28 19.76 12.42 -2.07
CA SER A 28 20.53 13.18 -1.07
C SER A 28 20.53 14.69 -1.30
N GLN A 29 20.20 15.16 -2.52
CA GLN A 29 20.01 16.59 -2.78
C GLN A 29 18.80 17.18 -2.04
N ILE A 30 17.84 16.34 -1.66
CA ILE A 30 16.62 16.75 -0.94
C ILE A 30 16.83 16.69 0.57
N GLY A 31 17.56 15.68 1.04
CA GLY A 31 17.86 15.50 2.45
C GLY A 31 18.63 14.21 2.73
N PRO A 32 19.12 14.04 3.97
CA PRO A 32 19.92 12.88 4.32
C PRO A 32 19.10 11.59 4.20
N CYS A 33 19.62 10.65 3.40
CA CYS A 33 19.06 9.30 3.25
C CYS A 33 19.64 8.41 4.35
N LYS A 34 18.77 7.68 5.06
CA LYS A 34 19.13 6.70 6.08
C LYS A 34 19.44 5.34 5.47
N ASN A 35 18.69 4.94 4.45
CA ASN A 35 18.90 3.67 3.76
C ASN A 35 18.48 3.78 2.30
N CYS A 36 19.11 2.99 1.43
CA CYS A 36 18.77 2.86 0.03
C CYS A 36 18.95 1.40 -0.34
N LYS A 37 17.94 0.78 -0.94
CA LYS A 37 18.03 -0.62 -1.36
C LYS A 37 17.52 -0.76 -2.77
N MET A 38 18.43 -0.99 -3.72
CA MET A 38 18.06 -1.31 -5.09
C MET A 38 17.74 -2.79 -5.26
N ILE A 39 16.68 -3.09 -5.99
CA ILE A 39 16.22 -4.44 -6.33
C ILE A 39 16.07 -4.52 -7.84
N ILE A 40 16.85 -5.42 -8.42
CA ILE A 40 16.84 -5.69 -9.86
C ILE A 40 16.27 -7.07 -10.03
N ASP A 41 15.10 -7.14 -10.65
CA ASP A 41 14.43 -8.41 -10.90
C ASP A 41 15.02 -9.10 -12.14
N THR A 42 15.35 -10.39 -12.01
CA THR A 42 15.93 -11.19 -13.10
C THR A 42 14.87 -11.69 -14.08
N ALA A 43 13.58 -11.64 -13.72
CA ALA A 43 12.47 -12.11 -14.57
C ALA A 43 12.01 -11.07 -15.61
N GLY A 44 12.73 -9.96 -15.73
CA GLY A 44 12.54 -8.97 -16.79
C GLY A 44 11.80 -7.71 -16.37
N ASN A 45 11.35 -7.62 -15.11
CA ASN A 45 10.70 -6.42 -14.60
C ASN A 45 11.67 -5.23 -14.54
N ASP A 46 11.11 -4.02 -14.58
CA ASP A 46 11.89 -2.81 -14.39
C ASP A 46 12.48 -2.76 -12.97
N PRO A 47 13.76 -2.40 -12.83
CA PRO A 47 14.39 -2.20 -11.53
C PRO A 47 13.61 -1.20 -10.67
N TYR A 48 13.66 -1.42 -9.36
CA TYR A 48 13.09 -0.51 -8.38
C TYR A 48 13.99 -0.39 -7.16
N CYS A 49 13.75 0.63 -6.35
CA CYS A 49 14.55 0.97 -5.19
C CYS A 49 13.66 1.43 -4.04
N PHE A 50 14.08 1.15 -2.81
CA PHE A 50 13.49 1.73 -1.62
C PHE A 50 14.46 2.72 -0.98
N VAL A 51 14.03 3.97 -0.83
CA VAL A 51 14.82 5.04 -0.22
C VAL A 51 14.18 5.45 1.09
N GLU A 52 14.88 5.27 2.20
CA GLU A 52 14.46 5.70 3.53
C GLU A 52 15.20 6.99 3.93
N PHE A 53 14.46 8.00 4.36
CA PHE A 53 15.01 9.24 4.88
C PHE A 53 15.05 9.25 6.41
N TYR A 54 15.92 10.09 6.99
CA TYR A 54 15.89 10.32 8.44
C TYR A 54 14.61 11.02 8.90
N GLU A 55 14.07 11.92 8.08
CA GLU A 55 12.86 12.69 8.40
C GLU A 55 11.78 12.56 7.32
N ASN A 56 10.51 12.55 7.74
CA ASN A 56 9.38 12.49 6.81
C ASN A 56 9.32 13.69 5.87
N ARG A 57 9.66 14.89 6.34
CA ARG A 57 9.66 16.11 5.52
C ARG A 57 10.55 15.96 4.27
N HIS A 58 11.72 15.35 4.41
CA HIS A 58 12.62 15.09 3.29
C HIS A 58 12.03 14.05 2.33
N ALA A 59 11.41 12.99 2.85
CA ALA A 59 10.73 11.99 2.02
C ALA A 59 9.54 12.60 1.24
N ALA A 60 8.75 13.47 1.87
CA ALA A 60 7.61 14.13 1.22
C ALA A 60 8.06 15.09 0.12
N ALA A 61 9.09 15.89 0.40
CA ALA A 61 9.71 16.77 -0.58
C ALA A 61 10.30 15.98 -1.75
N ALA A 62 10.98 14.86 -1.47
CA ALA A 62 11.58 14.01 -2.50
C ALA A 62 10.51 13.38 -3.38
N LEU A 63 9.40 12.88 -2.81
CA LEU A 63 8.28 12.36 -3.59
C LEU A 63 7.73 13.42 -4.55
N ALA A 64 7.46 14.62 -4.05
CA ALA A 64 6.91 15.71 -4.87
C ALA A 64 7.88 16.19 -5.97
N ALA A 65 9.18 16.26 -5.66
CA ALA A 65 10.19 16.78 -6.59
C ALA A 65 10.66 15.76 -7.62
N MET A 66 10.68 14.47 -7.27
CA MET A 66 11.34 13.42 -8.05
C MET A 66 10.37 12.54 -8.84
N ASN A 67 9.09 12.47 -8.44
CA ASN A 67 8.09 11.70 -9.17
C ASN A 67 7.89 12.27 -10.59
N GLY A 68 7.99 11.41 -11.61
CA GLY A 68 7.89 11.79 -13.01
C GLY A 68 9.15 12.40 -13.62
N ARG A 69 10.26 12.52 -12.86
CA ARG A 69 11.53 12.97 -13.45
C ARG A 69 12.13 11.88 -14.33
N LYS A 70 12.71 12.29 -15.47
CA LYS A 70 13.47 11.40 -16.33
C LYS A 70 14.87 11.13 -15.76
N ILE A 71 15.21 9.85 -15.63
CA ILE A 71 16.54 9.37 -15.29
C ILE A 71 16.96 8.32 -16.33
N LEU A 72 18.08 8.56 -17.00
CA LEU A 72 18.61 7.69 -18.07
C LEU A 72 17.55 7.32 -19.13
N GLY A 73 16.72 8.29 -19.52
CA GLY A 73 15.69 8.13 -20.55
C GLY A 73 14.34 7.56 -20.06
N LYS A 74 14.22 7.11 -18.80
CA LYS A 74 12.96 6.63 -18.22
C LYS A 74 12.39 7.57 -17.17
N ASP A 75 11.07 7.73 -17.16
CA ASP A 75 10.33 8.51 -16.17
C ASP A 75 10.21 7.73 -14.86
N MET A 76 10.92 8.17 -13.82
CA MET A 76 10.92 7.52 -12.52
C MET A 76 9.57 7.70 -11.81
N LYS A 77 9.07 6.62 -11.20
CA LYS A 77 7.84 6.64 -10.40
C LYS A 77 8.17 6.61 -8.92
N VAL A 78 7.82 7.66 -8.19
CA VAL A 78 8.07 7.74 -6.74
C VAL A 78 6.74 7.69 -6.00
N ASN A 79 6.63 6.77 -5.05
CA ASN A 79 5.45 6.59 -4.21
C ASN A 79 5.87 6.34 -2.76
N TRP A 80 4.94 6.49 -1.82
CA TRP A 80 5.16 6.02 -0.46
C TRP A 80 5.39 4.51 -0.47
N ALA A 81 6.46 4.05 0.18
CA ALA A 81 6.67 2.63 0.35
C ALA A 81 5.61 2.11 1.33
N SER A 82 4.83 1.12 0.88
CA SER A 82 4.00 0.34 1.78
C SER A 82 4.94 -0.62 2.52
N MET A 83 5.15 -0.41 3.83
CA MET A 83 5.83 -1.42 4.63
C MET A 83 5.10 -2.76 4.46
N PRO A 84 5.79 -3.91 4.37
CA PRO A 84 5.14 -5.22 4.32
C PRO A 84 4.32 -5.59 5.59
N GLY A 85 4.22 -4.71 6.59
CA GLY A 85 3.26 -4.79 7.70
C GLY A 85 2.16 -3.72 7.68
N SER A 86 2.26 -2.74 6.77
CA SER A 86 1.33 -1.64 6.56
C SER A 86 0.66 -1.79 5.21
N GLN A 87 0.18 -3.01 4.92
CA GLN A 87 -1.00 -3.14 4.08
C GLN A 87 -2.06 -2.29 4.78
N LYS A 88 -2.15 -1.02 4.36
CA LYS A 88 -3.39 -0.26 4.41
C LYS A 88 -4.32 -1.05 3.49
N LYS A 89 -4.80 -2.19 4.02
CA LYS A 89 -6.12 -2.69 3.68
C LYS A 89 -6.96 -1.45 3.82
N ASP A 90 -7.53 -1.03 2.72
CA ASP A 90 -8.77 -0.29 2.71
C ASP A 90 -9.51 -0.59 4.00
N THR A 91 -9.68 0.45 4.80
CA THR A 91 -10.37 0.44 6.09
C THR A 91 -11.77 -0.16 5.90
N SER A 92 -11.88 -1.49 5.90
CA SER A 92 -13.14 -2.25 5.94
C SER A 92 -12.96 -3.77 6.05
N SER A 93 -11.75 -4.34 5.98
CA SER A 93 -11.61 -5.83 5.94
C SER A 93 -10.76 -6.43 7.06
N LYS A 94 -10.23 -5.62 8.00
CA LYS A 94 -9.47 -6.15 9.15
C LYS A 94 -10.36 -6.65 10.29
N TYR A 95 -11.63 -6.20 10.33
CA TYR A 95 -12.62 -6.57 11.35
C TYR A 95 -13.96 -7.04 10.76
N HIS A 96 -14.07 -7.19 9.44
CA HIS A 96 -15.25 -7.78 8.82
C HIS A 96 -15.10 -9.30 8.77
N PHE A 97 -15.77 -9.98 9.68
CA PHE A 97 -15.96 -11.42 9.64
C PHE A 97 -17.19 -11.72 8.78
N HIS A 98 -17.05 -12.61 7.79
CA HIS A 98 -18.19 -13.07 6.99
C HIS A 98 -18.70 -14.38 7.57
N VAL A 99 -19.97 -14.42 7.96
CA VAL A 99 -20.65 -15.65 8.40
C VAL A 99 -21.68 -16.00 7.34
N PHE A 100 -21.59 -17.22 6.80
CA PHE A 100 -22.58 -17.75 5.87
C PHE A 100 -23.56 -18.62 6.66
N VAL A 101 -24.85 -18.30 6.55
CA VAL A 101 -25.92 -19.11 7.13
C VAL A 101 -26.61 -19.85 5.98
N GLY A 102 -26.42 -21.16 5.92
CA GLY A 102 -27.15 -22.06 5.03
C GLY A 102 -28.32 -22.71 5.77
N ASP A 103 -29.16 -23.45 5.04
CA ASP A 103 -30.29 -24.21 5.59
C ASP A 103 -31.41 -23.35 6.23
N LEU A 104 -31.51 -22.09 5.83
CA LEU A 104 -32.67 -21.27 6.18
C LEU A 104 -33.89 -21.77 5.40
N SER A 105 -34.96 -22.09 6.11
CA SER A 105 -36.25 -22.40 5.51
C SER A 105 -36.68 -21.27 4.56
N PRO A 106 -37.37 -21.57 3.45
CA PRO A 106 -37.75 -20.56 2.45
C PRO A 106 -38.70 -19.48 2.99
N GLU A 107 -39.29 -19.70 4.17
CA GLU A 107 -40.13 -18.75 4.90
C GLU A 107 -39.33 -17.74 5.75
N ILE A 108 -38.03 -17.95 5.96
CA ILE A 108 -37.19 -17.06 6.78
C ILE A 108 -36.88 -15.78 6.02
N SER A 109 -37.25 -14.63 6.61
CA SER A 109 -36.98 -13.32 6.04
C SER A 109 -35.64 -12.73 6.53
N THR A 110 -35.19 -11.70 5.81
CA THR A 110 -34.05 -10.84 6.20
C THR A 110 -34.19 -10.33 7.63
N ASP A 111 -35.41 -10.01 8.06
CA ASP A 111 -35.70 -9.43 9.37
C ASP A 111 -35.50 -10.44 10.50
N ASP A 112 -35.96 -11.69 10.33
CA ASP A 112 -35.75 -12.79 11.28
C ASP A 112 -34.26 -13.07 11.49
N VAL A 113 -33.49 -13.12 10.40
CA VAL A 113 -32.02 -13.29 10.50
C VAL A 113 -31.41 -12.07 11.17
N ARG A 114 -31.87 -10.86 10.87
CA ARG A 114 -31.34 -9.65 11.53
C ARG A 114 -31.62 -9.66 13.04
N ALA A 115 -32.81 -10.08 13.45
CA ALA A 115 -33.21 -10.19 14.85
C ALA A 115 -32.37 -11.23 15.60
N ALA A 116 -32.14 -12.41 14.99
CA ALA A 116 -31.32 -13.47 15.56
C ALA A 116 -29.87 -13.03 15.83
N PHE A 117 -29.32 -12.15 14.98
CA PHE A 117 -27.94 -11.67 15.10
C PHE A 117 -27.80 -10.30 15.79
N ALA A 118 -28.91 -9.62 16.10
CA ALA A 118 -28.94 -8.34 16.80
C ALA A 118 -28.17 -8.31 18.14
N PRO A 119 -28.24 -9.32 19.04
CA PRO A 119 -27.49 -9.30 20.30
C PRO A 119 -25.97 -9.38 20.12
N PHE A 120 -25.49 -9.83 18.95
CA PHE A 120 -24.05 -9.93 18.64
C PHE A 120 -23.48 -8.64 18.02
N GLY A 121 -24.34 -7.64 17.77
CA GLY A 121 -23.94 -6.32 17.30
C GLY A 121 -24.49 -5.95 15.92
N LYS A 122 -23.97 -4.86 15.36
CA LYS A 122 -24.44 -4.32 14.08
C LYS A 122 -23.93 -5.17 12.92
N ILE A 123 -24.82 -5.94 12.31
CA ILE A 123 -24.53 -6.76 11.13
C ILE A 123 -24.99 -6.10 9.82
N SER A 124 -24.31 -6.43 8.72
CA SER A 124 -24.72 -6.09 7.35
C SER A 124 -25.05 -7.38 6.62
N LEU A 125 -26.34 -7.65 6.39
CA LEU A 125 -26.81 -8.86 5.73
C LEU A 125 -27.00 -8.63 4.22
N SER A 126 -26.67 -9.62 3.40
CA SER A 126 -26.99 -9.64 1.96
C SER A 126 -27.45 -11.03 1.56
N LEU A 127 -28.68 -11.14 1.02
CA LEU A 127 -29.27 -12.39 0.55
C LEU A 127 -28.97 -12.55 -0.94
N ARG A 128 -28.34 -13.67 -1.31
CA ARG A 128 -28.19 -14.06 -2.72
C ARG A 128 -29.20 -15.17 -3.00
N SER A 129 -30.25 -14.84 -3.75
CA SER A 129 -31.15 -15.84 -4.31
C SER A 129 -30.41 -16.60 -5.42
N GLY A 130 -30.09 -17.87 -5.18
CA GLY A 130 -29.63 -18.77 -6.24
C GLY A 130 -30.77 -18.97 -7.24
N ARG A 131 -30.46 -18.83 -8.54
CA ARG A 131 -31.30 -19.40 -9.60
C ARG A 131 -30.83 -20.81 -9.88
#